data_AF-A0AAV2B9J5-F1
#
_entry.id   AF-A0AAV2B9J5-F1
#
_cell.length_a   1.000
_cell.length_b   1.000
_cell.length_c   1.000
_cell.angle_alpha   90.00
_cell.angle_beta   90.00
_cell.angle_gamma   90.00
#
_symmetry.space_group_name_H-M   'P 1'
#
loop_
_entity.id
_entity.type
_entity.pdbx_description
1 polymer ?
#
loop_
_entity_poly.entity_id
_entity_poly.type
_entity_poly.pdbx_seq_one_letter_code
_entity_poly.pdbx_strand_id
1 'polypeptide(L)'
;MFIYFLILQIWEKSWLDGNRTGEECEMMWNNYLSIFIKKGPFTAAEDEKLKQLVEKYNGKNWDAIAEELQTGRSAIQCFERYQKCLNKALRKKYWTPQEDAKLLHLVESNRIGDFIPWNIVCSQMEGRERHQVINRYERTINNRNKRSPWSRQEDAMLLMCVKKFGAHWTRMKEYIPGRNPYNIRERYVNILDPYIKCGPWTKAEDLKLTELVQEYGYALKLVIEDVWLNYVHNTELSVIDK
;
A
#
# COMPACT_ATOMS: atom_id res chain seq x y z
N MET A 1 -3.29 4.13 40.78
CA MET A 1 -3.70 2.78 41.25
C MET A 1 -4.40 1.96 40.16
N PHE A 2 -5.29 2.53 39.35
CA PHE A 2 -5.96 1.82 38.24
C PHE A 2 -5.04 1.41 37.07
N ILE A 3 -4.04 2.23 36.70
CA ILE A 3 -3.12 1.94 35.58
C ILE A 3 -2.23 0.72 35.88
N TYR A 4 -1.66 0.63 37.08
CA TYR A 4 -0.85 -0.52 37.50
C TYR A 4 -1.66 -1.83 37.55
N PHE A 5 -2.93 -1.76 37.94
CA PHE A 5 -3.80 -2.94 38.00
C PHE A 5 -4.17 -3.47 36.61
N LEU A 6 -4.32 -2.57 35.63
CA LEU A 6 -4.58 -2.94 34.24
C LEU A 6 -3.33 -3.49 33.55
N ILE A 7 -2.14 -2.92 33.82
CA ILE A 7 -0.86 -3.43 33.30
C ILE A 7 -0.61 -4.86 33.79
N LEU A 8 -0.91 -5.16 35.06
CA LEU A 8 -0.82 -6.53 35.61
C LEU A 8 -1.81 -7.50 34.96
N GLN A 9 -3.06 -7.07 34.72
CA GLN A 9 -4.05 -7.89 34.00
C GLN A 9 -3.71 -8.12 32.51
N ILE A 10 -2.97 -7.21 31.88
CA ILE A 10 -2.46 -7.38 30.51
C ILE A 10 -1.27 -8.33 30.49
N TRP A 11 -0.40 -8.27 31.51
CA TRP A 11 0.75 -9.18 31.68
C TRP A 11 0.34 -10.63 31.95
N GLU A 12 -0.79 -10.87 32.62
CA GLU A 12 -1.30 -12.24 32.89
C GLU A 12 -1.94 -12.93 31.69
N LYS A 13 -2.23 -12.22 30.59
CA LYS A 13 -2.83 -12.83 29.40
C LYS A 13 -1.75 -13.25 28.40
N SER A 14 -1.64 -14.57 28.23
CA SER A 14 -0.68 -15.36 27.45
C SER A 14 -0.60 -15.13 25.93
N TRP A 15 -0.90 -13.93 25.41
CA TRP A 15 -0.84 -13.59 23.97
C TRP A 15 0.31 -12.63 23.63
N LEU A 16 0.97 -12.06 24.63
CA LEU A 16 2.24 -11.36 24.47
C LEU A 16 3.34 -12.36 24.82
N ASP A 17 3.97 -12.96 23.82
CA ASP A 17 5.03 -13.99 23.95
C ASP A 17 6.33 -13.47 24.61
N GLY A 18 6.24 -12.54 25.57
CA GLY A 18 7.39 -11.91 26.25
C GLY A 18 8.23 -10.97 25.38
N ASN A 19 7.93 -10.86 24.09
CA ASN A 19 8.74 -10.11 23.11
C ASN A 19 8.36 -8.62 22.96
N ARG A 20 7.49 -8.08 23.84
CA ARG A 20 7.05 -6.68 23.80
C ARG A 20 7.32 -5.99 25.13
N THR A 21 7.88 -4.81 25.06
CA THR A 21 8.14 -3.96 26.23
C THR A 21 6.84 -3.36 26.77
N GLY A 22 6.83 -2.98 28.06
CA GLY A 22 5.69 -2.29 28.67
C GLY A 22 5.32 -0.98 27.95
N GLU A 23 6.32 -0.26 27.46
CA GLU A 23 6.14 0.96 26.67
C GLU A 23 5.43 0.68 25.33
N GLU A 24 5.80 -0.38 24.61
CA GLU A 24 5.10 -0.77 23.38
C GLU A 24 3.64 -1.14 23.64
N CYS A 25 3.37 -1.85 24.73
CA CYS A 25 2.01 -2.19 25.14
C CYS A 25 1.18 -0.94 25.49
N GLU A 26 1.79 0.01 26.19
CA GLU A 26 1.17 1.29 26.53
C GLU A 26 0.88 2.12 25.27
N MET A 27 1.84 2.21 24.33
CA MET A 27 1.61 2.89 23.05
C MET A 27 0.49 2.23 22.25
N MET A 28 0.44 0.90 22.20
CA MET A 28 -0.63 0.18 21.50
C MET A 28 -2.00 0.42 22.14
N TRP A 29 -2.07 0.44 23.47
CA TRP A 29 -3.29 0.77 24.19
C TRP A 29 -3.74 2.21 23.92
N ASN A 30 -2.85 3.18 24.12
CA ASN A 30 -3.18 4.60 24.02
C ASN A 30 -3.48 5.08 22.60
N ASN A 31 -2.97 4.40 21.57
CA ASN A 31 -3.14 4.83 20.19
C ASN A 31 -4.18 4.03 19.40
N TYR A 32 -4.42 2.76 19.75
CA TYR A 32 -5.21 1.85 18.91
C TYR A 32 -6.25 1.00 19.67
N LEU A 33 -5.93 0.51 20.87
CA LEU A 33 -6.77 -0.49 21.55
C LEU A 33 -7.70 0.09 22.62
N SER A 34 -7.40 1.27 23.16
CA SER A 34 -8.22 1.90 24.20
C SER A 34 -9.65 2.09 23.71
N ILE A 35 -10.59 1.67 24.55
CA ILE A 35 -12.03 1.76 24.31
C ILE A 35 -12.53 3.22 24.21
N PHE A 36 -11.74 4.18 24.68
CA PHE A 36 -12.03 5.61 24.59
C PHE A 36 -11.65 6.22 23.23
N ILE A 37 -10.96 5.46 22.36
CA ILE A 37 -10.55 5.94 21.04
C ILE A 37 -11.67 5.69 20.04
N LYS A 38 -12.11 6.77 19.38
CA LYS A 38 -13.07 6.71 18.29
C LYS A 38 -12.46 6.04 17.06
N LYS A 39 -13.08 4.94 16.63
CA LYS A 39 -12.72 4.20 15.41
C LYS A 39 -13.63 4.63 14.25
N GLY A 40 -13.14 4.53 13.02
CA GLY A 40 -13.90 4.86 11.80
C GLY A 40 -13.47 6.16 11.10
N PRO A 41 -14.15 6.55 10.01
CA PRO A 41 -13.73 7.66 9.13
C PRO A 41 -13.85 9.02 9.82
N PHE A 42 -12.98 9.97 9.44
CA PHE A 42 -13.10 11.37 9.85
C PHE A 42 -14.25 12.04 9.10
N THR A 43 -15.03 12.81 9.84
CA THR A 43 -16.10 13.66 9.30
C THR A 43 -15.54 14.95 8.73
N ALA A 44 -16.30 15.62 7.86
CA ALA A 44 -15.88 16.90 7.28
C ALA A 44 -15.65 18.00 8.33
N ALA A 45 -16.45 18.00 9.40
CA ALA A 45 -16.29 18.94 10.52
C ALA A 45 -15.01 18.66 11.32
N GLU A 46 -14.69 17.38 11.56
CA GLU A 46 -13.42 16.97 12.18
C GLU A 46 -12.23 17.41 11.33
N ASP A 47 -12.29 17.22 10.00
CA ASP A 47 -11.22 17.63 9.09
C ASP A 47 -10.98 19.14 9.09
N GLU A 48 -12.05 19.95 9.11
CA GLU A 48 -11.92 21.40 9.08
C GLU A 48 -11.31 21.93 10.38
N LYS A 49 -11.77 21.41 11.52
CA LYS A 49 -11.18 21.74 12.83
C LYS A 49 -9.73 21.26 12.92
N LEU A 50 -9.42 20.06 12.41
CA LEU A 50 -8.05 19.53 12.39
C LEU A 50 -7.10 20.41 11.57
N LYS A 51 -7.52 20.95 10.42
CA LYS A 51 -6.68 21.88 9.65
C LYS A 51 -6.34 23.15 10.44
N GLN A 52 -7.34 23.75 11.08
CA GLN A 52 -7.16 24.96 11.88
C GLN A 52 -6.20 24.72 13.04
N LEU A 53 -6.35 23.60 13.75
CA LEU A 53 -5.45 23.22 14.84
C LEU A 53 -4.03 22.96 14.35
N VAL A 54 -3.87 22.28 13.22
CA VAL A 54 -2.54 22.04 12.66
C VAL A 54 -1.84 23.35 12.28
N GLU A 55 -2.58 24.33 11.74
CA GLU A 55 -2.05 25.66 11.46
C GLU A 55 -1.68 26.41 12.75
N LYS A 56 -2.55 26.34 13.78
CA LYS A 56 -2.29 26.91 15.12
C LYS A 56 -1.03 26.37 15.78
N TYR A 57 -0.81 25.06 15.74
CA TYR A 57 0.35 24.39 16.34
C TYR A 57 1.53 24.21 15.37
N ASN A 58 1.46 24.82 14.17
CA ASN A 58 2.48 24.75 13.13
C ASN A 58 2.91 23.31 12.78
N GLY A 59 1.95 22.38 12.73
CA GLY A 59 2.18 20.97 12.40
C GLY A 59 2.94 20.16 13.44
N LYS A 60 3.06 20.66 14.67
CA LYS A 60 3.75 20.00 15.78
C LYS A 60 2.78 19.69 16.93
N ASN A 61 3.26 18.88 17.88
CA ASN A 61 2.55 18.59 19.13
C ASN A 61 1.15 17.97 18.93
N TRP A 62 1.13 16.76 18.35
CA TRP A 62 -0.10 16.07 17.96
C TRP A 62 -0.97 15.63 19.14
N ASP A 63 -0.37 15.49 20.33
CA ASP A 63 -1.11 15.23 21.57
C ASP A 63 -2.02 16.40 21.94
N ALA A 64 -1.49 17.64 21.90
CA ALA A 64 -2.28 18.85 22.14
C ALA A 64 -3.35 19.06 21.06
N ILE A 65 -3.03 18.75 19.79
CA ILE A 65 -4.00 18.80 18.69
C ILE A 65 -5.16 17.82 18.93
N ALA A 66 -4.86 16.58 19.33
CA ALA A 66 -5.89 15.57 19.60
C ALA A 66 -6.77 15.94 20.79
N GLU A 67 -6.18 16.47 21.85
CA GLU A 67 -6.90 16.96 23.03
C GLU A 67 -7.85 18.12 22.67
N GLU A 68 -7.38 19.11 21.91
CA GLU A 68 -8.19 20.28 21.52
C GLU A 68 -9.24 19.93 20.43
N LEU A 69 -8.99 18.89 19.63
CA LEU A 69 -9.96 18.38 18.67
C LEU A 69 -11.22 17.86 19.40
N GLN A 70 -11.07 17.29 20.60
CA GLN A 70 -12.14 16.81 21.49
C GLN A 70 -13.13 15.83 20.84
N THR A 71 -12.62 14.98 19.94
CA THR A 71 -13.43 14.01 19.18
C THR A 71 -13.16 12.56 19.59
N GLY A 72 -12.33 12.36 20.62
CA GLY A 72 -11.86 11.04 21.04
C GLY A 72 -10.90 10.39 20.03
N ARG A 73 -10.30 11.16 19.12
CA ARG A 73 -9.27 10.70 18.19
C ARG A 73 -7.90 10.76 18.87
N SER A 74 -7.05 9.77 18.64
CA SER A 74 -5.68 9.79 19.16
C SER A 74 -4.77 10.74 18.36
N ALA A 75 -3.65 11.15 18.96
CA ALA A 75 -2.63 11.97 18.32
C ALA A 75 -2.16 11.38 16.99
N ILE A 76 -1.92 10.06 16.96
CA ILE A 76 -1.49 9.33 15.77
C ILE A 76 -2.58 9.34 14.68
N GLN A 77 -3.85 9.15 15.04
CA GLN A 77 -4.96 9.24 14.06
C GLN A 77 -5.05 10.63 13.43
N CYS A 78 -4.90 11.69 14.23
CA CYS A 78 -4.92 13.07 13.76
C CYS A 78 -3.73 13.36 12.83
N PHE A 79 -2.52 12.91 13.22
CA PHE A 79 -1.32 13.02 12.40
C PHE A 79 -1.48 12.31 11.07
N GLU A 80 -1.88 11.03 11.09
CA GLU A 80 -2.08 10.25 9.88
C GLU A 80 -3.13 10.86 8.96
N ARG A 81 -4.27 11.30 9.52
CA ARG A 81 -5.33 11.96 8.74
C ARG A 81 -4.82 13.22 8.07
N TYR A 82 -4.09 14.05 8.82
CA TYR A 82 -3.57 15.29 8.27
C TYR A 82 -2.55 15.01 7.17
N GLN A 83 -1.54 14.18 7.43
CA GLN A 83 -0.47 13.89 6.45
C GLN A 83 -1.03 13.26 5.17
N LYS A 84 -1.89 12.25 5.30
CA LYS A 84 -2.39 11.48 4.15
C LYS A 84 -3.48 12.20 3.36
N CYS A 85 -4.33 13.00 4.02
CA CYS A 85 -5.56 13.51 3.40
C CYS A 85 -5.70 15.03 3.36
N LEU A 86 -5.15 15.76 4.34
CA LEU A 86 -5.40 17.20 4.50
C LEU A 86 -4.18 18.07 4.15
N ASN A 87 -2.98 17.50 4.18
CA ASN A 87 -1.75 18.18 3.83
C ASN A 87 -1.72 18.44 2.31
N LYS A 88 -2.08 19.67 1.92
CA LYS A 88 -2.15 20.10 0.52
C LYS A 88 -0.81 19.94 -0.21
N ALA A 89 0.32 20.02 0.50
CA ALA A 89 1.64 19.81 -0.10
C ALA A 89 1.82 18.36 -0.56
N LEU A 90 1.35 17.38 0.23
CA LEU A 90 1.47 15.94 -0.07
C LEU A 90 0.37 15.41 -1.02
N ARG A 91 -0.68 16.18 -1.28
CA ARG A 91 -1.83 15.78 -2.10
C ARG A 91 -1.65 16.00 -3.61
N LYS A 92 -0.41 15.91 -4.12
CA LYS A 92 -0.20 15.98 -5.58
C LYS A 92 -0.66 14.67 -6.22
N LYS A 93 -1.78 14.71 -6.96
CA LYS A 93 -2.36 13.51 -7.60
C LYS A 93 -1.61 13.07 -8.86
N TYR A 94 -1.05 14.01 -9.62
CA TYR A 94 -0.41 13.74 -10.92
C TYR A 94 1.05 14.13 -10.90
N TRP A 95 1.91 13.32 -11.51
CA TRP A 95 3.33 13.60 -11.70
C TRP A 95 3.53 14.54 -12.87
N THR A 96 4.28 15.62 -12.66
CA THR A 96 4.63 16.54 -13.75
C THR A 96 5.93 16.12 -14.42
N PRO A 97 6.15 16.48 -15.70
CA PRO A 97 7.45 16.25 -16.37
C PRO A 97 8.63 16.86 -15.62
N GLN A 98 8.43 17.99 -14.93
CA GLN A 98 9.46 18.64 -14.11
C GLN A 98 9.80 17.80 -12.88
N GLU A 99 8.81 17.21 -12.22
CA GLU A 99 9.02 16.30 -11.10
C GLU A 99 9.73 15.02 -11.54
N ASP A 100 9.37 14.49 -12.72
CA ASP A 100 10.03 13.32 -13.29
C ASP A 100 11.51 13.61 -13.62
N ALA A 101 11.79 14.77 -14.23
CA ALA A 101 13.15 15.23 -14.52
C ALA A 101 13.96 15.44 -13.24
N LYS A 102 13.35 16.05 -12.20
CA LYS A 102 13.98 16.21 -10.88
C LYS A 102 14.29 14.85 -10.26
N LEU A 103 13.32 13.92 -10.24
CA LEU A 103 13.50 12.59 -9.68
C LEU A 103 14.62 11.82 -10.38
N LEU A 104 14.66 11.86 -11.72
CA LEU A 104 15.74 11.27 -12.51
C LEU A 104 17.10 11.86 -12.14
N HIS A 105 17.20 13.18 -12.11
CA HIS A 105 18.43 13.87 -11.75
C HIS A 105 18.91 13.47 -10.36
N LEU A 106 18.01 13.47 -9.36
CA LEU A 106 18.33 13.10 -7.98
C LEU A 106 18.80 11.66 -7.84
N VAL A 107 18.17 10.73 -8.58
CA VAL A 107 18.60 9.33 -8.57
C VAL A 107 19.96 9.20 -9.22
N GLU A 108 20.18 9.83 -10.38
CA GLU A 108 21.45 9.70 -11.09
C GLU A 108 22.62 10.38 -10.35
N SER A 109 22.37 11.50 -9.67
CA SER A 109 23.41 12.21 -8.92
C SER A 109 23.79 11.53 -7.60
N ASN A 110 22.88 10.75 -7.00
CA ASN A 110 23.10 10.14 -5.68
C ASN A 110 23.29 8.62 -5.72
N ARG A 111 23.06 7.97 -6.86
CA ARG A 111 23.23 6.52 -6.97
C ARG A 111 24.69 6.13 -6.78
N ILE A 112 24.90 4.96 -6.18
CA ILE A 112 26.20 4.31 -6.09
C ILE A 112 26.04 2.94 -6.73
N GLY A 113 26.40 2.84 -8.02
CA GLY A 113 26.13 1.66 -8.84
C GLY A 113 24.62 1.38 -8.96
N ASP A 114 24.20 0.23 -8.42
CA ASP A 114 22.80 -0.21 -8.38
C ASP A 114 22.04 0.25 -7.13
N PHE A 115 22.76 0.77 -6.13
CA PHE A 115 22.15 1.28 -4.91
C PHE A 115 21.66 2.72 -5.09
N ILE A 116 20.40 2.96 -4.69
CA ILE A 116 19.77 4.28 -4.70
C ILE A 116 19.45 4.67 -3.25
N PRO A 117 20.06 5.75 -2.71
CA PRO A 117 19.76 6.24 -1.37
C PRO A 117 18.41 6.96 -1.34
N TRP A 118 17.32 6.18 -1.22
CA TRP A 118 15.95 6.70 -1.26
C TRP A 118 15.64 7.71 -0.15
N ASN A 119 16.32 7.65 0.98
CA ASN A 119 16.19 8.66 2.05
C ASN A 119 16.58 10.06 1.55
N ILE A 120 17.68 10.18 0.81
CA ILE A 120 18.16 11.45 0.26
C ILE A 120 17.26 11.90 -0.89
N VAL A 121 16.90 10.98 -1.79
CA VAL A 121 16.02 11.30 -2.92
C VAL A 121 14.65 11.78 -2.43
N CYS A 122 14.05 11.09 -1.45
CA CYS A 122 12.72 11.43 -0.95
C CYS A 122 12.72 12.73 -0.13
N SER A 123 13.78 13.06 0.61
CA SER A 123 13.83 14.32 1.36
C SER A 123 13.82 15.55 0.46
N GLN A 124 14.27 15.42 -0.79
CA GLN A 124 14.29 16.49 -1.78
C GLN A 124 13.05 16.50 -2.70
N MET A 125 12.20 15.48 -2.63
CA MET A 125 10.94 15.38 -3.38
C MET A 125 9.77 15.90 -2.55
N GLU A 126 9.75 17.22 -2.36
CA GLU A 126 8.70 17.91 -1.59
C GLU A 126 7.29 17.63 -2.13
N GLY A 127 6.37 17.34 -1.21
CA GLY A 127 4.99 17.07 -1.56
C GLY A 127 4.73 15.67 -2.14
N ARG A 128 5.69 14.76 -2.03
CA ARG A 128 5.55 13.34 -2.40
C ARG A 128 5.88 12.45 -1.22
N GLU A 129 5.08 11.41 -1.02
CA GLU A 129 5.42 10.38 -0.05
C GLU A 129 6.48 9.43 -0.61
N ARG A 130 7.31 8.86 0.28
CA ARG A 130 8.39 7.91 -0.07
C ARG A 130 7.91 6.82 -1.03
N HIS A 131 6.77 6.20 -0.74
CA HIS A 131 6.22 5.14 -1.56
C HIS A 131 5.81 5.62 -2.97
N GLN A 132 5.32 6.86 -3.11
CA GLN A 132 4.97 7.44 -4.40
C GLN A 132 6.22 7.67 -5.25
N VAL A 133 7.28 8.21 -4.64
CA VAL A 133 8.57 8.49 -5.32
C VAL A 133 9.19 7.19 -5.83
N ILE A 134 9.29 6.18 -4.97
CA ILE A 134 9.85 4.88 -5.32
C ILE A 134 9.01 4.22 -6.42
N ASN A 135 7.69 4.13 -6.25
CA ASN A 135 6.81 3.52 -7.25
C ASN A 135 6.87 4.24 -8.59
N ARG A 136 6.92 5.58 -8.59
CA ARG A 136 7.02 6.36 -9.83
C ARG A 136 8.30 6.03 -10.58
N TYR A 137 9.43 6.04 -9.88
CA TYR A 137 10.71 5.67 -10.48
C TYR A 137 10.68 4.23 -10.99
N GLU A 138 10.40 3.26 -10.12
CA GLU A 138 10.49 1.84 -10.44
C GLU A 138 9.53 1.40 -11.55
N ARG A 139 8.31 1.92 -11.58
CA ARG A 139 7.26 1.45 -12.50
C ARG A 139 7.20 2.24 -13.81
N THR A 140 7.58 3.53 -13.80
CA THR A 140 7.33 4.42 -14.93
C THR A 140 8.61 4.99 -15.54
N ILE A 141 9.48 5.57 -14.72
CA ILE A 141 10.56 6.44 -15.21
C ILE A 141 11.90 5.71 -15.33
N ASN A 142 12.11 4.62 -14.59
CA ASN A 142 13.37 3.90 -14.62
C ASN A 142 13.64 3.35 -16.03
N ASN A 143 14.54 4.03 -16.73
CA ASN A 143 14.93 3.74 -18.12
C ASN A 143 15.65 2.40 -18.29
N ARG A 144 16.04 1.75 -17.18
CA ARG A 144 16.57 0.37 -17.22
C ARG A 144 15.48 -0.67 -17.50
N ASN A 145 14.21 -0.30 -17.38
CA ASN A 145 13.10 -1.18 -17.74
C ASN A 145 12.80 -1.09 -19.23
N LYS A 146 12.73 -2.25 -19.89
CA LYS A 146 12.30 -2.40 -21.28
C LYS A 146 10.82 -2.05 -21.40
N ARG A 147 10.52 -1.08 -22.28
CA ARG A 147 9.17 -0.76 -22.76
C ARG A 147 8.76 -1.56 -24.01
N SER A 148 9.62 -2.47 -24.47
CA SER A 148 9.35 -3.30 -25.65
C SER A 148 8.23 -4.31 -25.39
N PRO A 149 7.56 -4.82 -26.44
CA PRO A 149 6.66 -5.97 -26.32
C PRO A 149 7.35 -7.17 -25.66
N TRP A 150 6.57 -8.03 -25.01
CA TRP A 150 7.05 -9.29 -24.45
C TRP A 150 7.37 -10.28 -25.56
N SER A 151 8.56 -10.87 -25.51
CA SER A 151 9.00 -11.93 -26.41
C SER A 151 8.56 -13.30 -25.91
N ARG A 152 8.50 -14.28 -26.82
CA ARG A 152 8.19 -15.67 -26.45
C ARG A 152 9.23 -16.26 -25.49
N GLN A 153 10.50 -15.86 -25.61
CA GLN A 153 11.54 -16.26 -24.67
C GLN A 153 11.28 -15.70 -23.27
N GLU A 154 10.91 -14.42 -23.16
CA GLU A 154 10.55 -13.82 -21.86
C GLU A 154 9.32 -14.51 -21.24
N ASP A 155 8.29 -14.82 -22.04
CA ASP A 155 7.10 -15.53 -21.56
C ASP A 155 7.45 -16.94 -21.07
N ALA A 156 8.30 -17.67 -21.80
CA ALA A 156 8.76 -19.00 -21.38
C ALA A 156 9.56 -18.94 -20.06
N MET A 157 10.46 -17.97 -19.93
CA MET A 157 11.22 -17.74 -18.69
C MET A 157 10.29 -17.39 -17.53
N LEU A 158 9.29 -16.54 -17.76
CA LEU A 158 8.30 -16.17 -16.76
C LEU A 158 7.52 -17.38 -16.27
N LEU A 159 7.02 -18.23 -17.17
CA LEU A 159 6.31 -19.45 -16.82
C LEU A 159 7.19 -20.42 -16.01
N MET A 160 8.47 -20.58 -16.39
CA MET A 160 9.42 -21.38 -15.62
C MET A 160 9.67 -20.82 -14.22
N CYS A 161 9.83 -19.50 -14.10
CA CYS A 161 10.00 -18.83 -12.82
C CYS A 161 8.77 -18.96 -11.92
N VAL A 162 7.55 -18.82 -12.46
CA VAL A 162 6.31 -19.03 -11.68
C VAL A 162 6.21 -20.46 -11.22
N LYS A 163 6.50 -21.45 -12.08
CA LYS A 163 6.52 -22.87 -11.69
C LYS A 163 7.52 -23.14 -10.56
N LYS A 164 8.67 -22.46 -10.56
CA LYS A 164 9.74 -22.67 -9.58
C LYS A 164 9.56 -21.90 -8.28
N PHE A 165 9.04 -20.68 -8.34
CA PHE A 165 9.04 -19.72 -7.24
C PHE A 165 7.64 -19.26 -6.81
N GLY A 166 6.56 -19.69 -7.46
CA GLY A 166 5.22 -19.20 -7.19
C GLY A 166 5.10 -17.68 -7.41
N ALA A 167 4.25 -17.00 -6.64
CA ALA A 167 3.96 -15.57 -6.76
C ALA A 167 5.06 -14.64 -6.18
N HIS A 168 6.34 -15.04 -6.24
CA HIS A 168 7.48 -14.24 -5.76
C HIS A 168 8.09 -13.36 -6.86
N TRP A 169 7.32 -12.39 -7.35
CA TRP A 169 7.68 -11.54 -8.50
C TRP A 169 9.00 -10.76 -8.36
N THR A 170 9.32 -10.33 -7.14
CA THR A 170 10.55 -9.58 -6.85
C THR A 170 11.81 -10.40 -7.15
N ARG A 171 11.78 -11.70 -6.83
CA ARG A 171 12.87 -12.65 -7.10
C ARG A 171 13.06 -12.91 -8.59
N MET A 172 11.99 -12.83 -9.38
CA MET A 172 12.04 -13.12 -10.82
C MET A 172 12.79 -12.06 -11.63
N LYS A 173 13.01 -10.86 -11.07
CA LYS A 173 13.76 -9.78 -11.70
C LYS A 173 15.17 -10.20 -12.13
N GLU A 174 15.80 -11.10 -11.39
CA GLU A 174 17.14 -11.63 -11.69
C GLU A 174 17.16 -12.50 -12.96
N TYR A 175 16.03 -13.11 -13.31
CA TYR A 175 15.91 -14.05 -14.44
C TYR A 175 15.31 -13.40 -15.70
N ILE A 176 14.61 -12.26 -15.55
CA ILE A 176 13.97 -11.54 -16.64
C ILE A 176 14.53 -10.11 -16.71
N PRO A 177 15.78 -9.94 -17.20
CA PRO A 177 16.46 -8.66 -17.17
C PRO A 177 15.74 -7.61 -18.00
N GLY A 178 15.57 -6.43 -17.41
CA GLY A 178 14.86 -5.30 -18.01
C GLY A 178 13.34 -5.33 -17.78
N ARG A 179 12.77 -6.29 -17.07
CA ARG A 179 11.38 -6.21 -16.60
C ARG A 179 11.37 -5.99 -15.09
N ASN A 180 10.65 -4.99 -14.62
CA ASN A 180 10.49 -4.80 -13.18
C ASN A 180 9.46 -5.81 -12.63
N PRO A 181 9.46 -6.09 -11.31
CA PRO A 181 8.52 -7.04 -10.70
C PRO A 181 7.06 -6.74 -10.98
N TYR A 182 6.69 -5.46 -11.11
CA TYR A 182 5.33 -5.06 -11.47
C TYR A 182 4.98 -5.52 -12.89
N ASN A 183 5.83 -5.27 -13.90
CA ASN A 183 5.60 -5.72 -15.27
C ASN A 183 5.53 -7.25 -15.37
N ILE A 184 6.38 -7.95 -14.63
CA ILE A 184 6.41 -9.42 -14.55
C ILE A 184 5.06 -9.94 -14.04
N ARG A 185 4.58 -9.41 -12.90
CA ARG A 185 3.27 -9.77 -12.34
C ARG A 185 2.15 -9.48 -13.33
N GLU A 186 2.09 -8.26 -13.87
CA GLU A 186 1.01 -7.85 -14.79
C GLU A 186 0.99 -8.72 -16.06
N ARG A 187 2.16 -9.14 -16.57
CA ARG A 187 2.21 -10.04 -17.72
C ARG A 187 1.63 -11.40 -17.39
N TYR A 188 1.97 -11.97 -16.23
CA TYR A 188 1.42 -13.26 -15.84
C TYR A 188 -0.08 -13.17 -15.58
N VAL A 189 -0.48 -12.33 -14.62
CA VAL A 189 -1.85 -12.23 -14.10
C VAL A 189 -2.88 -11.83 -15.15
N ASN A 190 -2.48 -11.10 -16.19
CA ASN A 190 -3.42 -10.63 -17.21
C ASN A 190 -3.33 -11.39 -18.55
N ILE A 191 -2.27 -12.18 -18.80
CA ILE A 191 -2.04 -12.78 -20.12
C ILE A 191 -1.62 -14.25 -20.06
N LEU A 192 -0.68 -14.62 -19.18
CA LEU A 192 -0.09 -15.98 -19.19
C LEU A 192 -0.71 -16.94 -18.18
N ASP A 193 -1.50 -16.45 -17.24
CA ASP A 193 -2.19 -17.30 -16.27
C ASP A 193 -3.12 -18.27 -17.02
N PRO A 194 -2.92 -19.60 -16.91
CA PRO A 194 -3.71 -20.60 -17.61
C PRO A 194 -5.21 -20.56 -17.33
N TYR A 195 -5.61 -19.95 -16.21
CA TYR A 195 -7.01 -19.83 -15.83
C TYR A 195 -7.72 -18.63 -16.48
N ILE A 196 -7.00 -17.79 -17.22
CA ILE A 196 -7.59 -16.70 -17.98
C ILE A 196 -8.28 -17.25 -19.23
N LYS A 197 -9.58 -17.00 -19.34
CA LYS A 197 -10.32 -17.24 -20.57
C LYS A 197 -10.03 -16.13 -21.58
N CYS A 198 -9.22 -16.44 -22.59
CA CYS A 198 -9.03 -15.57 -23.75
C CYS A 198 -10.03 -15.95 -24.85
N GLY A 199 -11.10 -15.17 -25.00
CA GLY A 199 -12.14 -15.42 -26.01
C GLY A 199 -13.23 -14.36 -26.04
N PRO A 200 -14.19 -14.44 -26.99
CA PRO A 200 -15.34 -13.54 -27.01
C PRO A 200 -16.22 -13.79 -25.79
N TRP A 201 -16.79 -12.71 -25.25
CA TRP A 201 -17.74 -12.78 -24.15
C TRP A 201 -18.99 -13.54 -24.56
N THR A 202 -19.41 -14.48 -23.73
CA THR A 202 -20.67 -15.20 -23.92
C THR A 202 -21.84 -14.40 -23.33
N LYS A 203 -23.05 -14.60 -23.87
CA LYS A 203 -24.26 -13.95 -23.32
C LYS A 203 -24.49 -14.25 -21.84
N ALA A 204 -24.08 -15.44 -21.38
CA ALA A 204 -24.18 -15.81 -19.97
C ALA A 204 -23.20 -15.01 -19.10
N GLU A 205 -21.98 -14.77 -19.59
CA GLU A 205 -20.99 -13.93 -18.90
C GLU A 205 -21.41 -12.46 -18.88
N ASP A 206 -21.97 -11.94 -19.98
CA ASP A 206 -22.55 -10.59 -20.04
C ASP A 206 -23.69 -10.40 -19.04
N LEU A 207 -24.61 -11.38 -18.98
CA LEU A 207 -25.71 -11.37 -18.01
C LEU A 207 -25.18 -11.41 -16.58
N LYS A 208 -24.19 -12.27 -16.31
CA LYS A 208 -23.62 -12.39 -14.97
C LYS A 208 -22.89 -11.12 -14.54
N LEU A 209 -22.15 -10.49 -15.45
CA LEU A 209 -21.51 -9.21 -15.19
C LEU A 209 -22.56 -8.12 -14.90
N THR A 210 -23.66 -8.11 -15.65
CA THR A 210 -24.76 -7.17 -15.46
C THR A 210 -25.42 -7.33 -14.09
N GLU A 211 -25.70 -8.57 -13.66
CA GLU A 211 -26.21 -8.86 -12.31
C GLU A 211 -25.26 -8.34 -11.23
N LEU A 212 -23.95 -8.59 -11.36
CA LEU A 212 -22.97 -8.15 -10.39
C LEU A 212 -22.86 -6.60 -10.32
N VAL A 213 -22.96 -5.92 -11.45
CA VAL A 213 -22.99 -4.44 -11.47
C VAL A 213 -24.27 -3.91 -10.82
N GLN A 214 -25.41 -4.58 -11.00
CA GLN A 214 -26.66 -4.18 -10.34
C GLN A 214 -26.60 -4.40 -8.82
N GLU A 215 -25.96 -5.49 -8.37
CA GLU A 215 -25.84 -5.86 -6.96
C GLU A 215 -24.82 -4.99 -6.21
N TYR A 216 -23.64 -4.73 -6.80
CA TYR A 216 -22.52 -4.06 -6.14
C TYR A 216 -22.21 -2.65 -6.67
N GLY A 217 -22.91 -2.21 -7.71
CA GLY A 217 -22.68 -0.92 -8.37
C GLY A 217 -21.41 -0.88 -9.24
N TYR A 218 -21.10 0.31 -9.77
CA TYR A 218 -19.94 0.53 -10.65
C TYR A 218 -18.58 0.47 -9.94
N ALA A 219 -18.55 0.29 -8.61
CA ALA A 219 -17.33 0.03 -7.84
C ALA A 219 -16.84 -1.43 -7.95
N LEU A 220 -17.41 -2.20 -8.89
CA LEU A 220 -17.16 -3.61 -9.14
C LEU A 220 -15.67 -4.00 -9.20
N LYS A 221 -14.76 -3.10 -9.59
CA LYS A 221 -13.32 -3.37 -9.62
C LYS A 221 -12.76 -3.82 -8.25
N LEU A 222 -13.24 -3.23 -7.15
CA LEU A 222 -12.81 -3.60 -5.80
C LEU A 222 -13.40 -4.96 -5.36
N VAL A 223 -14.62 -5.26 -5.80
CA VAL A 223 -15.30 -6.53 -5.52
C VAL A 223 -14.69 -7.67 -6.33
N ILE A 224 -14.33 -7.42 -7.59
CA ILE A 224 -13.63 -8.40 -8.45
C ILE A 224 -12.25 -8.71 -7.88
N GLU A 225 -11.47 -7.71 -7.44
CA GLU A 225 -10.16 -7.95 -6.83
C GLU A 225 -10.27 -8.80 -5.55
N ASP A 226 -11.29 -8.57 -4.70
CA ASP A 226 -11.52 -9.33 -3.46
C ASP A 226 -12.05 -10.75 -3.73
N VAL A 227 -12.94 -10.92 -4.73
CA VAL A 227 -13.45 -12.23 -5.16
C VAL A 227 -12.36 -13.04 -5.87
N TRP A 228 -11.51 -12.40 -6.68
CA TRP A 228 -10.36 -13.05 -7.34
C TRP A 228 -9.26 -13.41 -6.35
N LEU A 229 -8.95 -12.55 -5.36
CA LEU A 229 -8.00 -12.89 -4.30
C LEU A 229 -8.48 -14.10 -3.48
N ASN A 230 -9.78 -14.16 -3.17
CA ASN A 230 -10.37 -15.33 -2.50
C ASN A 230 -10.40 -16.58 -3.38
N TYR A 231 -10.50 -16.44 -4.71
CA TYR A 231 -10.39 -17.58 -5.63
C TYR A 231 -8.95 -18.10 -5.74
N VAL A 232 -7.97 -17.20 -5.84
CA VAL A 232 -6.54 -17.55 -5.93
C VAL A 232 -6.02 -18.15 -4.62
N HIS A 233 -6.41 -17.62 -3.45
CA HIS A 233 -6.02 -18.19 -2.15
C HIS A 233 -6.70 -19.53 -1.82
N ASN A 234 -7.89 -19.81 -2.36
CA ASN A 234 -8.51 -21.13 -2.20
C ASN A 234 -7.88 -22.21 -3.10
N THR A 235 -7.22 -21.83 -4.19
CA THR A 235 -6.40 -22.77 -5.00
C THR A 235 -5.01 -23.05 -4.43
N GLU A 236 -4.50 -22.22 -3.50
CA GLU A 236 -3.23 -22.48 -2.81
C GLU A 236 -3.35 -23.51 -1.66
N LEU A 237 -4.58 -23.85 -1.22
CA LEU A 237 -4.83 -24.90 -0.21
C LEU A 237 -5.25 -26.25 -0.81
N SER A 238 -5.60 -26.33 -2.11
CA SER A 238 -6.07 -27.58 -2.74
C SER A 238 -5.01 -28.32 -3.57
N VAL A 239 -3.78 -27.81 -3.63
CA VAL A 239 -2.69 -28.40 -4.46
C VAL A 239 -1.54 -28.96 -3.60
N ILE A 240 -1.68 -28.97 -2.27
CA ILE A 240 -0.74 -29.62 -1.35
C ILE A 240 -1.18 -31.05 -0.97
N ASP A 241 -2.42 -31.44 -1.24
CA ASP A 241 -2.90 -32.82 -1.05
C ASP A 241 -3.38 -33.43 -2.36
N LYS A 242 -2.44 -33.97 -3.16
CA LYS A 242 -2.58 -35.18 -4.00
C LYS A 242 -1.27 -35.55 -4.70
#